data_AF-C1B9E6-F1
#
_entry.id   AF-C1B9E6-F1
#
_cell.length_a   1.000
_cell.length_b   1.000
_cell.length_c   1.000
_cell.angle_alpha   90.00
_cell.angle_beta   90.00
_cell.angle_gamma   90.00
#
_symmetry.space_group_name_H-M   'P 1'
#
loop_
_entity.id
_entity.type
_entity.pdbx_description
1 polymer ?
#
loop_
_entity_poly.entity_id
_entity_poly.type
_entity_poly.pdbx_seq_one_letter_code
_entity_poly.pdbx_strand_id
1 'polypeptide(L)'
;MPTGLLLQHECDMNNPEEHFLWSYVALELTHGHSVPLLTKPEILRKWSARQYKAGYRHNPDLQEIEYVPPAMGHSPFGPTGTWVDTAKAVELKAKNEAIQAEQLAAMRKQVAEMMPDVVGRLEGLSDEERAAAAEDLKKQLQDQMKKLADALTVLDADGKKE
;
A
#
# COMPACT_ATOMS: atom_id res chain seq x y z
N MET A 1 -6.44 -1.63 7.18
CA MET A 1 -6.51 -2.38 5.90
C MET A 1 -5.90 -1.48 4.84
N PRO A 2 -4.83 -1.84 4.12
CA PRO A 2 -4.47 -1.07 2.93
C PRO A 2 -5.71 -0.91 2.04
N THR A 3 -5.83 0.19 1.31
CA THR A 3 -6.99 0.49 0.43
C THR A 3 -7.27 -0.60 -0.62
N GLY A 4 -6.38 -1.60 -0.76
CA GLY A 4 -6.50 -2.73 -1.66
C GLY A 4 -6.18 -2.38 -3.12
N LEU A 5 -5.91 -1.11 -3.40
CA LEU A 5 -5.52 -0.60 -4.71
C LEU A 5 -4.03 -0.35 -4.74
N LEU A 6 -3.40 -0.89 -5.78
CA LEU A 6 -1.99 -0.76 -6.07
C LEU A 6 -1.68 0.66 -6.54
N LEU A 7 -0.55 1.21 -6.11
CA LEU A 7 0.04 2.41 -6.68
C LEU A 7 0.58 2.11 -8.09
N GLN A 8 0.89 3.16 -8.85
CA GLN A 8 1.29 3.02 -10.26
C GLN A 8 2.48 2.08 -10.45
N HIS A 9 3.52 2.22 -9.63
CA HIS A 9 4.73 1.39 -9.70
C HIS A 9 4.53 -0.06 -9.20
N GLU A 10 3.39 -0.35 -8.56
CA GLU A 10 3.03 -1.68 -8.07
C GLU A 10 2.15 -2.45 -9.08
N CYS A 11 1.64 -1.79 -10.12
CA CYS A 11 0.79 -2.40 -11.14
C CYS A 11 1.61 -3.04 -12.27
N ASP A 12 1.23 -4.24 -12.71
CA ASP A 12 1.76 -4.81 -13.95
C ASP A 12 1.09 -4.20 -15.19
N MET A 13 1.86 -3.40 -15.95
CA MET A 13 1.39 -2.75 -17.18
C MET A 13 1.13 -3.73 -18.34
N ASN A 14 1.52 -5.01 -18.23
CA ASN A 14 1.15 -6.02 -19.21
C ASN A 14 -0.12 -6.78 -18.81
N ASN A 15 -0.56 -6.66 -17.57
CA ASN A 15 -1.79 -7.28 -17.08
C ASN A 15 -3.00 -6.35 -17.30
N PRO A 16 -3.99 -6.74 -18.13
CA PRO A 16 -5.19 -5.94 -18.37
C PRO A 16 -5.94 -5.53 -17.10
N GLU A 17 -5.94 -6.38 -16.07
CA GLU A 17 -6.64 -6.10 -14.81
C GLU A 17 -5.94 -5.06 -13.91
N GLU A 18 -4.64 -4.81 -14.14
CA GLU A 18 -3.83 -3.92 -13.31
C GLU A 18 -3.39 -2.65 -14.02
N HIS A 19 -3.33 -2.67 -15.35
CA HIS A 19 -2.82 -1.58 -16.18
C HIS A 19 -3.34 -0.17 -15.81
N PHE A 20 -4.61 -0.06 -15.41
CA PHE A 20 -5.24 1.21 -15.05
C PHE A 20 -5.67 1.27 -13.58
N LEU A 21 -5.39 0.25 -12.77
CA LEU A 21 -5.92 0.14 -11.40
C LEU A 21 -5.49 1.33 -10.53
N TRP A 22 -4.24 1.77 -10.70
CA TRP A 22 -3.66 2.93 -10.03
C TRP A 22 -4.38 4.25 -10.33
N SER A 23 -5.04 4.38 -11.49
CA SER A 23 -5.71 5.63 -11.88
C SER A 23 -7.06 5.85 -11.17
N TYR A 24 -7.60 4.82 -10.51
CA TYR A 24 -8.89 4.93 -9.81
C TYR A 24 -8.75 5.36 -8.34
N VAL A 25 -7.53 5.64 -7.87
CA VAL A 25 -7.31 6.10 -6.50
C VAL A 25 -7.71 7.57 -6.34
N ALA A 26 -8.39 7.88 -5.23
CA ALA A 26 -8.71 9.25 -4.81
C ALA A 26 -9.33 10.15 -5.91
N LEU A 27 -10.17 9.57 -6.78
CA LEU A 27 -10.85 10.30 -7.84
C LEU A 27 -11.73 11.41 -7.26
N GLU A 28 -11.67 12.59 -7.89
CA GLU A 28 -12.57 13.69 -7.57
C GLU A 28 -14.00 13.35 -8.04
N LEU A 29 -14.96 13.37 -7.12
CA LEU A 29 -16.37 13.06 -7.43
C LEU A 29 -17.26 14.30 -7.32
N THR A 30 -16.96 15.23 -6.40
CA THR A 30 -17.66 16.52 -6.27
C THR A 30 -16.70 17.65 -5.89
N HIS A 31 -17.09 18.89 -6.20
CA HIS A 31 -16.33 20.13 -5.96
C HIS A 31 -15.52 20.12 -4.66
N GLY A 32 -14.21 19.93 -4.78
CA GLY A 32 -13.23 20.07 -3.68
C GLY A 32 -13.16 18.91 -2.68
N HIS A 33 -13.91 17.82 -2.88
CA HIS A 33 -13.87 16.66 -1.99
C HIS A 33 -13.70 15.35 -2.78
N SER A 34 -12.60 14.65 -2.54
CA SER A 34 -12.45 13.26 -2.94
C SER A 34 -13.32 12.40 -2.01
N VAL A 35 -14.46 11.93 -2.52
CA VAL A 35 -15.22 10.90 -1.83
C VAL A 35 -14.49 9.57 -2.08
N PRO A 36 -14.21 8.75 -1.05
CA PRO A 36 -13.63 7.44 -1.27
C PRO A 36 -14.50 6.68 -2.26
N LEU A 37 -13.92 6.23 -3.37
CA LEU A 37 -14.61 5.33 -4.27
C LEU A 37 -14.85 4.02 -3.51
N LEU A 38 -16.03 3.85 -2.92
CA LEU A 38 -16.45 2.66 -2.18
C LEU A 38 -16.80 1.54 -3.16
N THR A 39 -15.83 1.13 -3.97
CA THR A 39 -15.96 0.06 -4.95
C THR A 39 -15.00 -1.06 -4.59
N LYS A 40 -15.47 -2.30 -4.66
CA LYS A 40 -14.61 -3.45 -4.36
C LYS A 40 -13.49 -3.57 -5.40
N PRO A 41 -12.25 -3.91 -5.02
CA PRO A 41 -11.12 -4.00 -5.94
C PRO A 41 -11.38 -4.88 -7.18
N GLU A 42 -12.17 -5.95 -7.06
CA GLU A 42 -12.48 -6.85 -8.18
C GLU A 42 -13.28 -6.16 -9.30
N ILE A 43 -14.07 -5.14 -8.96
CA ILE A 43 -14.81 -4.36 -9.95
C ILE A 43 -13.88 -3.39 -10.68
N LEU A 44 -12.94 -2.77 -9.97
CA LEU A 44 -11.96 -1.85 -10.56
C LEU A 44 -11.01 -2.59 -11.52
N ARG A 45 -10.63 -3.82 -11.19
CA ARG A 45 -9.89 -4.73 -12.10
C ARG A 45 -10.66 -5.01 -13.39
N LYS A 46 -11.97 -5.26 -13.31
CA LYS A 46 -12.84 -5.44 -14.49
C LYS A 46 -12.91 -4.16 -15.34
N TRP A 47 -12.91 -2.97 -14.72
CA TRP A 47 -12.89 -1.70 -15.45
C TRP A 47 -11.57 -1.50 -16.17
N SER A 48 -10.43 -1.74 -15.51
CA SER A 48 -9.10 -1.73 -16.12
C SER A 48 -9.06 -2.66 -17.34
N ALA A 49 -9.48 -3.92 -17.17
CA ALA A 49 -9.46 -4.90 -18.25
C ALA A 49 -10.34 -4.49 -19.44
N ARG A 50 -11.48 -3.83 -19.18
CA ARG A 50 -12.35 -3.30 -20.24
C ARG A 50 -11.65 -2.19 -21.02
N GLN A 51 -11.00 -1.24 -20.36
CA GLN A 51 -10.25 -0.17 -21.04
C GLN A 51 -9.10 -0.74 -21.87
N TYR A 52 -8.34 -1.69 -21.31
CA TYR A 52 -7.26 -2.36 -22.04
C TYR A 52 -7.77 -3.07 -23.30
N LYS A 53 -8.88 -3.82 -23.20
CA LYS A 53 -9.52 -4.51 -24.33
C LYS A 53 -10.11 -3.55 -25.37
N ALA A 54 -10.50 -2.35 -24.96
CA ALA A 54 -10.93 -1.29 -25.87
C ALA A 54 -9.76 -0.59 -26.60
N GLY A 55 -8.50 -0.98 -26.31
CA GLY A 55 -7.31 -0.49 -26.99
C GLY A 55 -6.57 0.64 -26.26
N TYR A 56 -7.03 1.08 -25.09
CA TYR A 56 -6.33 2.10 -24.30
C TYR A 56 -5.02 1.55 -23.74
N ARG A 57 -3.97 2.37 -23.73
CA ARG A 57 -2.68 2.09 -23.05
C ARG A 57 -2.19 3.35 -22.36
N HIS A 58 -1.60 3.19 -21.19
CA HIS A 58 -0.82 4.24 -20.56
C HIS A 58 0.45 4.51 -21.38
N ASN A 59 0.72 5.79 -21.63
CA ASN A 59 1.99 6.25 -22.18
C ASN A 59 2.64 7.14 -21.11
N PRO A 60 3.77 6.72 -20.50
CA PRO A 60 4.43 7.49 -19.44
C PRO A 60 4.91 8.86 -19.92
N ASP A 61 5.26 8.99 -21.20
CA ASP A 61 5.76 10.26 -21.77
C ASP A 61 4.64 11.32 -21.90
N LEU A 62 3.37 10.91 -21.84
CA LEU A 62 2.21 11.80 -21.92
C LEU A 62 1.56 12.04 -20.54
N GLN A 63 2.15 11.55 -19.45
CA GLN A 63 1.58 11.71 -18.12
C GLN A 63 1.85 13.10 -17.56
N GLU A 64 0.78 13.85 -17.28
CA GLU A 64 0.86 15.22 -16.76
C GLU A 64 0.74 15.30 -15.24
N ILE A 65 -0.01 14.37 -14.64
CA ILE A 65 -0.23 14.30 -13.19
C ILE A 65 0.16 12.94 -12.62
N GLU A 66 0.48 12.91 -11.34
CA GLU A 66 0.81 11.71 -10.60
C GLU A 66 0.22 11.74 -9.20
N TYR A 67 -0.21 10.57 -8.73
CA TYR A 67 -0.67 10.38 -7.37
C TYR A 67 0.51 10.22 -6.41
N VAL A 68 0.57 11.09 -5.40
CA VAL A 68 1.56 10.98 -4.33
C VAL A 68 0.86 10.53 -3.04
N PRO A 69 1.21 9.35 -2.50
CA PRO A 69 0.66 8.89 -1.23
C PRO A 69 1.10 9.80 -0.07
N PRO A 70 0.37 9.84 1.05
CA PRO A 70 0.81 10.59 2.23
C PRO A 70 2.12 10.01 2.78
N ALA A 71 2.94 10.85 3.43
CA ALA A 71 4.22 10.40 4.00
C ALA A 71 4.07 9.22 4.96
N MET A 72 2.96 9.15 5.71
CA MET A 72 2.69 8.08 6.69
C MET A 72 2.18 6.76 6.06
N GLY A 73 2.04 6.71 4.74
CA GLY A 73 1.39 5.59 4.05
C GLY A 73 -0.13 5.63 4.15
N HIS A 74 -0.78 4.75 3.37
CA HIS A 74 -2.24 4.70 3.27
C HIS A 74 -2.88 3.93 4.41
N SER A 75 -3.81 4.58 5.11
CA SER A 75 -4.74 3.96 6.04
C SER A 75 -6.18 4.31 5.62
N PRO A 76 -7.18 3.41 5.80
CA PRO A 76 -8.58 3.71 5.55
C PRO A 76 -9.12 4.89 6.35
N PHE A 77 -8.46 5.19 7.47
CA PHE A 77 -8.82 6.26 8.40
C PHE A 77 -7.73 7.33 8.49
N GLY A 78 -6.69 7.23 7.66
CA GLY A 78 -5.56 8.15 7.65
C GLY A 78 -5.72 9.26 6.60
N PRO A 79 -4.73 10.18 6.53
CA PRO A 79 -4.67 11.16 5.45
C PRO A 79 -4.67 10.47 4.08
N THR A 80 -5.32 11.08 3.11
CA THR A 80 -5.29 10.63 1.71
C THR A 80 -4.14 11.29 0.98
N GLY A 81 -3.66 10.62 -0.07
CA GLY A 81 -2.67 11.18 -0.99
C GLY A 81 -3.33 12.16 -1.96
N THR A 82 -2.51 12.79 -2.79
CA THR A 82 -2.95 13.86 -3.69
C THR A 82 -2.46 13.62 -5.11
N TRP A 83 -3.31 13.89 -6.09
CA TRP A 83 -2.89 14.04 -7.48
C TRP A 83 -2.27 15.43 -7.68
N VAL A 84 -1.05 15.48 -8.21
CA VAL A 84 -0.31 16.72 -8.49
C VAL A 84 0.42 16.62 -9.82
N ASP A 85 0.82 17.75 -10.39
CA ASP A 85 1.66 17.77 -11.60
C ASP A 85 2.95 16.94 -11.39
N THR A 86 3.41 16.25 -12.43
CA THR A 86 4.58 15.36 -12.36
C THR A 86 5.84 16.04 -11.81
N ALA A 87 6.09 17.30 -12.16
CA ALA A 87 7.21 18.06 -11.60
C ALA A 87 7.09 18.24 -10.07
N LYS A 88 5.89 18.55 -9.58
CA LYS A 88 5.60 18.69 -8.14
C LYS A 88 5.57 17.34 -7.43
N ALA A 89 5.20 16.27 -8.13
CA ALA A 89 5.20 14.92 -7.60
C ALA A 89 6.60 14.48 -7.18
N VAL A 90 7.61 14.78 -7.99
CA VAL A 90 9.03 14.49 -7.69
C VAL A 90 9.45 15.15 -6.38
N GLU A 91 9.15 16.44 -6.21
CA GLU A 91 9.47 17.18 -4.99
C GLU A 91 8.75 16.61 -3.76
N LEU A 92 7.46 16.28 -3.90
CA LEU A 92 6.64 15.83 -2.79
C LEU A 92 7.03 14.41 -2.35
N LYS A 93 7.38 13.53 -3.29
CA LYS A 93 7.92 12.20 -2.99
C LYS A 93 9.23 12.29 -2.20
N ALA A 94 10.17 13.12 -2.64
CA ALA A 94 11.42 13.32 -1.92
C ALA A 94 11.20 13.85 -0.49
N LYS A 95 10.25 14.78 -0.30
CA LYS A 95 9.84 15.25 1.03
C LYS A 95 9.23 14.13 1.88
N ASN A 96 8.34 13.33 1.30
CA ASN A 96 7.70 12.22 1.99
C ASN A 96 8.70 11.15 2.42
N GLU A 97 9.67 10.82 1.55
CA GLU A 97 10.78 9.90 1.87
C GLU A 97 11.63 10.41 3.04
N ALA A 98 11.95 11.71 3.07
CA ALA A 98 12.69 12.30 4.18
C ALA A 98 11.92 12.21 5.51
N ILE A 99 10.61 12.50 5.49
CA ILE A 99 9.74 12.38 6.66
C ILE A 99 9.67 10.91 7.14
N GLN A 100 9.54 9.96 6.22
CA GLN A 100 9.54 8.53 6.55
C GLN A 100 10.87 8.09 7.17
N ALA A 101 12.00 8.54 6.64
CA ALA A 101 13.31 8.21 7.18
C ALA A 101 13.50 8.75 8.60
N GLU A 102 13.10 10.00 8.85
CA GLU A 102 13.16 10.62 10.17
C GLU A 102 12.30 9.85 11.19
N GLN A 103 11.07 9.51 10.81
CA GLN A 103 10.18 8.76 11.69
C GLN A 103 10.63 7.33 11.93
N LEU A 104 11.18 6.65 10.92
CA LEU A 104 11.75 5.33 11.10
C LEU A 104 12.94 5.38 12.06
N ALA A 105 13.78 6.42 11.99
CA ALA A 105 14.85 6.64 12.94
C ALA A 105 14.32 6.90 14.36
N ALA A 106 13.29 7.73 14.51
CA ALA A 106 12.64 7.99 15.78
C ALA A 106 12.00 6.73 16.39
N MET A 107 11.30 5.94 15.57
CA MET A 107 10.68 4.69 15.99
C MET A 107 11.75 3.66 16.39
N ARG A 108 12.84 3.54 15.64
CA ARG A 108 13.98 2.68 16.01
C ARG A 108 14.56 3.07 17.36
N LYS A 109 14.75 4.38 17.60
CA LYS A 109 15.21 4.89 18.89
C LYS A 109 14.24 4.55 20.02
N GLN A 110 12.94 4.77 19.81
CA GLN A 110 11.91 4.46 20.81
C GLN A 110 11.84 2.95 21.11
N VAL A 111 11.94 2.09 20.09
CA VAL A 111 12.00 0.64 20.26
C VAL A 111 13.24 0.24 21.06
N ALA A 112 14.38 0.89 20.81
CA ALA A 112 15.60 0.65 21.58
C ALA A 112 15.46 1.03 23.06
N GLU A 113 14.77 2.12 23.35
CA GLU A 113 14.49 2.56 24.73
C GLU A 113 13.46 1.64 25.43
N MET A 114 12.42 1.20 24.72
CA MET A 114 11.36 0.35 25.29
C MET A 114 11.73 -1.13 25.40
N MET A 115 12.56 -1.64 24.49
CA MET A 115 12.97 -3.04 24.42
C MET A 115 14.48 -3.16 24.24
N PRO A 116 15.27 -2.75 25.25
CA PRO A 116 16.73 -2.81 25.17
C PRO A 116 17.25 -4.23 24.94
N ASP A 117 16.57 -5.25 25.48
CA ASP A 117 16.93 -6.66 25.31
C ASP A 117 16.79 -7.14 23.85
N VAL A 118 15.83 -6.58 23.10
CA VAL A 118 15.63 -6.92 21.68
C VAL A 118 16.73 -6.29 20.83
N VAL A 119 17.14 -5.06 21.16
CA VAL A 119 18.25 -4.39 20.48
C VAL A 119 19.58 -5.08 20.76
N GLY A 120 19.86 -5.46 22.01
CA GLY A 120 21.07 -6.22 22.35
C GLY A 120 21.14 -7.58 21.63
N ARG A 121 20.00 -8.25 21.46
CA ARG A 121 19.92 -9.50 20.67
C ARG A 121 20.15 -9.26 19.18
N LEU A 122 19.66 -8.15 18.63
CA LEU A 122 19.89 -7.79 17.23
C LEU A 122 21.33 -7.32 16.99
N GLU A 123 21.92 -6.58 17.91
CA GLU A 123 23.32 -6.09 17.84
C GLU A 123 24.34 -7.23 17.83
N GLY A 124 24.05 -8.35 18.50
CA GLY A 124 24.90 -9.54 18.50
C GLY A 124 24.76 -10.45 17.26
N LEU A 125 23.80 -10.17 16.37
CA LEU A 125 23.59 -10.92 15.13
C LEU A 125 24.28 -10.22 13.96
N SER A 126 24.93 -11.00 13.11
CA SER A 126 25.44 -10.53 11.81
C SER A 126 24.30 -10.06 10.90
N ASP A 127 24.62 -9.27 9.88
CA ASP A 127 23.61 -8.76 8.95
C ASP A 127 22.86 -9.88 8.21
N GLU A 128 23.51 -11.01 7.95
CA GLU A 128 22.88 -12.21 7.38
C GLU A 128 21.88 -12.85 8.36
N GLU A 129 22.22 -12.94 9.64
CA GLU A 129 21.34 -13.50 10.66
C GLU A 129 20.13 -12.60 10.95
N ARG A 130 20.32 -11.26 10.89
CA ARG A 130 19.21 -10.31 10.97
C ARG A 130 18.26 -10.42 9.78
N ALA A 131 18.80 -10.57 8.56
CA ALA A 131 17.99 -10.75 7.36
C ALA A 131 17.20 -12.07 7.41
N ALA A 132 17.84 -13.16 7.86
CA ALA A 132 17.17 -14.45 8.06
C ALA A 132 16.07 -14.38 9.13
N ALA A 133 16.34 -13.73 10.27
CA ALA A 133 15.35 -13.53 11.32
C ALA A 133 14.16 -12.66 10.88
N ALA A 134 14.41 -11.64 10.05
CA ALA A 134 13.35 -10.80 9.50
C ALA A 134 12.44 -11.57 8.52
N GLU A 135 13.02 -12.40 7.65
CA GLU A 135 12.24 -13.25 6.74
C GLU A 135 11.47 -14.36 7.48
N ASP A 136 12.05 -14.96 8.54
CA ASP A 136 11.32 -15.93 9.36
C ASP A 136 10.15 -15.26 10.10
N LEU A 137 10.36 -14.08 10.68
CA LEU A 137 9.30 -13.31 11.36
C LEU A 137 8.18 -12.95 10.38
N LYS A 138 8.53 -12.52 9.17
CA LYS A 138 7.58 -12.19 8.09
C LYS A 138 6.75 -13.41 7.69
N LYS A 139 7.38 -14.59 7.56
CA LYS A 139 6.69 -15.84 7.27
C LYS A 139 5.74 -16.25 8.40
N GLN A 140 6.18 -16.14 9.66
CA GLN A 140 5.33 -16.39 10.82
C GLN A 140 4.11 -15.46 10.85
N LEU A 141 4.30 -14.18 10.51
CA LEU A 141 3.22 -13.20 10.44
C LEU A 141 2.22 -13.56 9.32
N GLN A 142 2.70 -13.94 8.14
CA GLN A 142 1.86 -14.39 7.03
C GLN A 142 1.05 -15.64 7.40
N ASP A 143 1.65 -16.60 8.09
CA ASP A 143 0.95 -17.79 8.58
C ASP A 143 -0.11 -17.45 9.62
N GLN A 144 0.17 -16.50 10.53
CA GLN A 144 -0.83 -16.01 11.48
C GLN A 144 -1.99 -15.28 10.78
N MET A 145 -1.69 -14.45 9.79
CA MET A 145 -2.72 -13.76 9.01
C MET A 145 -3.59 -14.75 8.22
N LYS A 146 -2.99 -15.80 7.66
CA LYS A 146 -3.74 -16.87 6.98
C LYS A 146 -4.66 -17.61 7.95
N LYS A 147 -4.17 -17.98 9.14
CA LYS A 147 -5.00 -18.61 10.18
C LYS A 147 -6.17 -17.72 10.62
N LEU A 148 -5.95 -16.41 10.73
CA LEU A 148 -7.02 -15.44 11.04
C LEU A 148 -8.04 -15.34 9.91
N ALA A 149 -7.60 -15.31 8.65
CA ALA A 149 -8.48 -15.31 7.49
C ALA A 149 -9.33 -16.59 7.43
N ASP A 150 -8.70 -17.75 7.64
CA ASP A 150 -9.40 -19.04 7.68
C ASP A 150 -10.43 -19.08 8.82
N ALA A 151 -10.07 -18.59 10.02
CA ALA A 151 -11.00 -18.50 11.15
C ALA A 151 -12.20 -17.58 10.87
N LEU A 152 -11.99 -16.45 10.19
CA LEU A 152 -13.06 -15.54 9.75
C LEU A 152 -14.00 -16.21 8.74
N THR A 153 -13.47 -17.01 7.80
CA THR A 153 -14.32 -17.73 6.83
C THR A 153 -15.19 -18.82 7.47
N VAL A 154 -14.73 -19.44 8.56
CA VAL A 154 -15.51 -20.42 9.33
C VAL A 154 -16.66 -19.72 10.07
N LEU A 155 -16.42 -18.55 10.66
CA LEU A 155 -17.44 -17.75 11.34
C LEU A 155 -18.55 -17.25 10.38
N ASP A 156 -18.20 -16.86 9.16
CA ASP A 156 -19.16 -16.46 8.12
C ASP A 156 -19.99 -17.65 7.58
N ALA A 157 -19.48 -18.88 7.68
CA ALA A 157 -20.19 -20.08 7.26
C ALA A 157 -21.23 -20.54 8.29
N ASP A 158 -20.98 -20.34 9.58
CA ASP A 158 -21.92 -20.66 10.65
C ASP A 158 -23.06 -19.62 10.79
N GLY A 159 -22.82 -18.36 10.40
CA GLY A 159 -23.85 -17.29 10.41
C GLY A 159 -24.91 -17.39 9.29
N LYS A 160 -24.84 -18.37 8.39
CA LYS A 160 -25.83 -18.61 7.31
C LYS A 160 -26.79 -19.77 7.58
N LYS A 161 -26.81 -20.30 8.81
CA LYS A 161 -27.80 -21.27 9.27
C LYS A 161 -28.80 -20.62 10.24
N GLU A 162 -29.60 -19.67 9.76
CA GLU A 162 -30.93 -19.35 10.34
C GLU A 162 -31.90 -18.98 9.22
#